data_AF-A0A7X8JN46-F1
#
_entry.id   AF-A0A7X8JN46-F1
#
_cell.length_a   1.000
_cell.length_b   1.000
_cell.length_c   1.000
_cell.angle_alpha   90.00
_cell.angle_beta   90.00
_cell.angle_gamma   90.00
#
_symmetry.space_group_name_H-M   'P 1'
#
loop_
_entity.id
_entity.type
_entity.pdbx_description
1 polymer ?
#
loop_
_entity_poly.entity_id
_entity_poly.type
_entity_poly.pdbx_seq_one_letter_code
_entity_poly.pdbx_strand_id
1 'polypeptide(L)'
;MEINDNIRNEVGNKVPFTTPDNYFEEFSAKIEQLLDKQEESNQVINLSLWQRVQPYVYLAAMFIGLYVSITTFVKPSIQQKQKEQELVELAIQKELLLDEIDEYALYELLSYNN
;
A
#
# COMPACT_ATOMS: atom_id res chain seq x y z
N MET A 1 -16.66 68.01 -30.80
CA MET A 1 -16.09 67.16 -29.73
C MET A 1 -16.85 67.46 -28.44
N GLU A 2 -18.17 67.31 -28.45
CA GLU A 2 -19.05 67.83 -27.36
C GLU A 2 -19.95 66.74 -26.75
N ILE A 3 -19.95 65.53 -27.32
CA ILE A 3 -20.86 64.45 -26.91
C ILE A 3 -20.39 63.77 -25.60
N ASN A 4 -19.07 63.66 -25.39
CA ASN A 4 -18.51 62.95 -24.22
C ASN A 4 -18.68 63.70 -22.89
N ASP A 5 -18.68 65.04 -22.93
CA ASP A 5 -18.77 65.85 -21.72
C ASP A 5 -20.18 65.87 -21.14
N ASN A 6 -21.21 65.79 -22.00
CA ASN A 6 -22.60 65.74 -21.56
C ASN A 6 -22.95 64.43 -20.84
N ILE A 7 -22.44 63.30 -21.34
CA ILE A 7 -22.69 61.97 -20.76
C ILE A 7 -22.08 61.87 -19.35
N ARG A 8 -20.90 62.45 -19.13
CA ARG A 8 -20.23 62.42 -17.82
C ARG A 8 -20.97 63.24 -16.76
N ASN A 9 -21.62 64.33 -17.16
CA ASN A 9 -22.42 65.16 -16.25
C ASN A 9 -23.80 64.55 -15.98
N GLU A 10 -24.38 63.84 -16.95
CA GLU A 10 -25.70 63.21 -16.82
C GLU A 10 -25.66 61.87 -16.04
N VAL A 11 -24.55 61.12 -16.16
CA VAL A 11 -24.39 59.76 -15.60
C VAL A 11 -23.39 59.69 -14.43
N GLY A 12 -22.44 60.62 -14.33
CA GLY A 12 -21.25 60.46 -13.48
C GLY A 12 -21.39 60.78 -11.99
N ASN A 13 -22.48 61.43 -11.55
CA ASN A 13 -22.60 61.92 -10.16
C ASN A 13 -23.66 61.18 -9.32
N LYS A 14 -24.26 60.12 -9.85
CA LYS A 14 -25.24 59.32 -9.11
C LYS A 14 -24.53 58.05 -8.68
N VAL A 15 -24.20 57.94 -7.39
CA VAL A 15 -23.63 56.72 -6.82
C VAL A 15 -24.63 55.59 -7.10
N PRO A 16 -24.32 54.61 -7.98
CA PRO A 16 -25.30 53.64 -8.45
C PRO A 16 -25.62 52.56 -7.41
N PHE A 17 -24.91 52.56 -6.28
CA PHE A 17 -25.06 51.61 -5.20
C PHE A 17 -25.14 52.35 -3.87
N THR A 18 -26.33 52.40 -3.29
CA THR A 18 -26.53 52.81 -1.90
C THR A 18 -26.76 51.55 -1.08
N THR A 19 -25.86 51.27 -0.14
CA THR A 19 -26.07 50.18 0.80
C THR A 19 -27.18 50.55 1.78
N PRO A 20 -28.06 49.61 2.16
CA PRO A 20 -29.02 49.82 3.24
C PRO A 20 -28.31 50.25 4.53
N ASP A 21 -29.03 51.00 5.37
CA ASP A 21 -28.56 51.35 6.71
C ASP A 21 -28.22 50.05 7.48
N ASN A 22 -27.10 50.07 8.20
CA ASN A 22 -26.61 48.94 9.01
C ASN A 22 -26.12 47.68 8.27
N TYR A 23 -26.00 47.68 6.93
CA TYR A 23 -25.56 46.51 6.15
C TYR A 23 -24.21 45.93 6.61
N PHE A 24 -23.21 46.78 6.87
CA PHE A 24 -21.86 46.33 7.23
C PHE A 24 -21.76 45.79 8.66
N GLU A 25 -22.60 46.29 9.58
CA GLU A 25 -22.67 45.80 10.95
C GLU A 25 -23.28 44.40 11.00
N GLU A 26 -24.42 44.21 10.32
CA GLU A 26 -25.07 42.89 10.21
C GLU A 26 -24.23 41.90 9.40
N PHE A 27 -23.51 42.36 8.37
CA PHE A 27 -22.62 41.51 7.58
C PHE A 27 -21.50 40.91 8.44
N SER A 28 -20.91 41.71 9.31
CA SER A 28 -19.84 41.26 10.21
C SER A 28 -20.35 40.22 11.21
N ALA A 29 -21.49 40.50 11.85
CA ALA A 29 -22.15 39.55 12.76
C ALA A 29 -22.56 38.24 12.05
N LYS A 30 -22.98 38.33 10.78
CA LYS A 30 -23.32 37.17 9.97
C LYS A 30 -22.09 36.33 9.61
N ILE A 31 -20.94 36.94 9.35
CA ILE A 31 -19.68 36.20 9.13
C ILE A 31 -19.27 35.44 10.39
N GLU A 32 -19.32 36.08 11.55
CA GLU A 32 -18.99 35.46 12.84
C GLU A 32 -19.90 34.26 13.13
N GLN A 33 -21.22 34.43 12.97
CA GLN A 33 -22.19 33.37 13.16
C GLN A 33 -21.99 32.18 12.19
N LEU A 34 -21.53 32.44 10.96
CA LEU A 34 -21.23 31.40 9.98
C LEU A 34 -19.94 30.64 10.34
N LEU A 35 -18.96 31.33 10.92
CA LEU A 35 -17.70 30.73 11.35
C LEU A 35 -17.92 29.83 12.58
N ASP A 36 -18.62 30.32 13.60
CA ASP A 36 -18.96 29.55 14.81
C ASP A 36 -19.75 28.27 14.47
N LYS A 37 -20.73 28.39 13.56
CA LYS A 37 -21.51 27.25 13.08
C LYS A 37 -20.67 26.23 12.29
N GLN A 38 -19.57 26.67 11.66
CA GLN A 38 -18.66 25.79 10.94
C GLN A 38 -17.71 25.07 11.90
N GLU A 39 -17.28 25.71 12.99
CA GLU A 39 -16.47 25.07 14.03
C GLU A 39 -17.26 24.01 14.82
N GLU A 40 -18.56 24.23 15.09
CA GLU A 40 -19.44 23.22 15.69
C GLU A 40 -19.64 21.97 14.80
N SER A 41 -19.41 22.09 13.49
CA SER A 41 -19.48 20.96 12.55
C SER A 41 -18.23 20.08 12.55
N ASN A 42 -17.19 20.48 13.29
CA ASN A 42 -16.05 19.62 13.59
C ASN A 42 -16.45 18.59 14.66
N GLN A 43 -17.51 17.83 14.37
CA GLN A 43 -17.87 16.64 15.11
C GLN A 43 -16.67 15.73 15.04
N VAL A 44 -15.96 15.62 16.16
CA VAL A 44 -14.86 14.71 16.38
C VAL A 44 -15.28 13.35 15.81
N ILE A 45 -14.78 13.02 14.63
CA ILE A 45 -15.09 11.74 13.98
C ILE A 45 -14.44 10.72 14.90
N ASN A 46 -15.24 10.14 15.79
CA ASN A 46 -14.81 9.03 16.61
C ASN A 46 -14.55 7.88 15.65
N LEU A 47 -13.30 7.80 15.19
CA LEU A 47 -12.80 6.75 14.32
C LEU A 47 -13.13 5.43 15.02
N SER A 48 -14.19 4.77 14.54
CA SER A 48 -14.58 3.46 15.02
C SER A 48 -13.35 2.57 14.89
N LEU A 49 -12.97 1.88 15.97
CA LEU A 49 -11.78 1.02 16.01
C LEU A 49 -11.75 0.03 14.82
N TRP A 50 -12.92 -0.31 14.27
CA TRP A 50 -13.07 -1.08 13.04
C TRP A 50 -12.40 -0.49 11.79
N GLN A 51 -12.44 0.83 11.61
CA GLN A 51 -11.78 1.49 10.47
C GLN A 51 -10.26 1.34 10.54
N ARG A 52 -9.71 1.25 11.75
CA ARG A 52 -8.28 1.02 11.95
C ARG A 52 -7.89 -0.43 11.72
N VAL A 53 -8.78 -1.39 11.96
CA VAL A 53 -8.53 -2.83 11.80
C VAL A 53 -8.70 -3.30 10.36
N GLN A 54 -9.61 -2.67 9.59
CA GLN A 54 -9.85 -2.95 8.17
C GLN A 54 -8.58 -3.07 7.30
N PRO A 55 -7.60 -2.14 7.35
CA PRO A 55 -6.37 -2.27 6.56
C PRO A 55 -5.49 -3.46 6.99
N TYR A 56 -5.44 -3.80 8.28
CA TYR A 56 -4.63 -4.92 8.76
C TYR A 56 -5.22 -6.28 8.36
N VAL A 57 -6.55 -6.39 8.32
CA VAL A 57 -7.22 -7.62 7.85
C VAL A 57 -6.92 -7.87 6.37
N TYR A 58 -6.94 -6.84 5.53
CA TYR A 58 -6.56 -6.95 4.12
C TYR A 58 -5.09 -7.37 3.96
N LEU A 59 -4.20 -6.75 4.73
CA LEU A 59 -2.78 -7.04 4.73
C LEU A 59 -2.52 -8.49 5.16
N ALA A 60 -3.17 -8.95 6.23
CA ALA A 60 -3.11 -10.33 6.70
C ALA A 60 -3.61 -11.31 5.63
N ALA A 61 -4.71 -11.01 4.92
CA ALA A 61 -5.21 -11.85 3.84
C ALA A 61 -4.21 -11.99 2.69
N MET A 62 -3.53 -10.90 2.29
CA MET A 62 -2.46 -10.99 1.28
C MET A 62 -1.29 -11.86 1.75
N PHE A 63 -0.85 -11.71 3.00
CA PHE A 63 0.24 -12.53 3.56
C PHE A 63 -0.16 -14.00 3.66
N ILE A 64 -1.38 -14.33 4.07
CA ILE A 64 -1.87 -15.70 4.13
C ILE A 64 -1.92 -16.31 2.72
N GLY A 65 -2.43 -15.58 1.73
CA GLY A 65 -2.48 -16.05 0.34
C GLY A 65 -1.09 -16.36 -0.24
N LEU A 66 -0.11 -15.49 0.00
CA LEU A 66 1.28 -15.71 -0.41
C LEU A 66 1.95 -16.83 0.39
N TYR A 67 1.71 -16.91 1.69
CA TYR A 67 2.27 -17.95 2.53
C TYR A 67 1.80 -19.33 2.07
N VAL A 68 0.49 -19.49 1.86
CA VAL A 68 -0.09 -20.75 1.37
C VAL A 68 0.51 -21.10 0.01
N SER A 69 0.53 -20.18 -0.96
CA SER A 69 1.04 -20.48 -2.30
C SER A 69 2.53 -20.88 -2.31
N ILE A 70 3.37 -20.22 -1.50
CA ILE A 70 4.78 -20.59 -1.36
C ILE A 70 4.92 -21.97 -0.71
N THR A 71 4.14 -22.25 0.34
CA THR A 71 4.24 -23.55 1.03
C THR A 71 3.74 -24.72 0.20
N THR A 72 2.69 -24.55 -0.61
CA THR A 72 2.10 -25.64 -1.38
C THR A 72 2.82 -25.89 -2.70
N PHE A 73 3.27 -24.84 -3.39
CA PHE A 73 3.86 -24.99 -4.72
C PHE A 73 5.39 -24.89 -4.71
N VAL A 74 5.98 -23.95 -3.97
CA VAL A 74 7.42 -23.68 -4.06
C VAL A 74 8.25 -24.64 -3.20
N LYS A 75 7.82 -24.93 -1.97
CA LYS A 75 8.53 -25.88 -1.08
C LYS A 75 8.78 -27.26 -1.70
N PRO A 76 7.77 -27.97 -2.26
CA PRO A 76 8.03 -29.29 -2.84
C PRO A 76 9.00 -29.22 -4.03
N SER A 77 8.97 -28.16 -4.83
CA SER A 77 9.88 -27.98 -5.96
C SER A 77 11.33 -27.76 -5.54
N ILE A 78 11.56 -26.96 -4.49
CA ILE A 78 12.91 -26.72 -3.96
C ILE A 78 13.45 -28.01 -3.34
N GLN A 79 12.61 -28.74 -2.60
CA GLN A 79 13.02 -29.97 -1.92
C GLN A 79 13.34 -31.11 -2.89
N GLN A 80 12.61 -31.19 -4.02
CA GLN A 80 12.94 -32.11 -5.11
C GLN A 80 14.29 -31.75 -5.76
N LYS A 81 14.51 -30.47 -6.09
CA LYS A 81 15.80 -30.04 -6.68
C LYS A 81 16.99 -30.27 -5.75
N GLN A 82 16.84 -29.99 -4.46
CA GLN A 82 17.90 -30.25 -3.48
C GLN A 82 18.21 -31.74 -3.36
N LYS A 83 17.17 -32.59 -3.33
CA LYS A 83 17.35 -34.04 -3.24
C LYS A 83 18.02 -34.63 -4.49
N GLU A 84 17.70 -34.12 -5.68
CA GLU A 84 18.37 -34.52 -6.92
C GLU A 84 19.85 -34.11 -6.92
N GLN A 85 20.17 -32.89 -6.49
CA GLN A 85 21.55 -32.42 -6.39
C GLN A 85 22.37 -33.24 -5.39
N GLU A 86 21.81 -33.53 -4.20
CA GLU A 86 22.47 -34.34 -3.18
C GLU A 86 22.70 -35.78 -3.66
N LEU A 87 21.76 -36.37 -4.42
CA LEU A 87 21.90 -37.70 -4.99
C LEU A 87 23.03 -37.76 -6.04
N VAL A 88 23.13 -36.73 -6.89
CA VAL A 88 24.20 -36.63 -7.91
C VAL A 88 25.56 -36.48 -7.25
N GLU A 89 25.68 -35.65 -6.22
CA GLU A 89 26.93 -35.48 -5.46
C GLU A 89 27.34 -36.78 -4.75
N LEU A 90 26.39 -37.47 -4.11
CA LEU A 90 26.62 -38.79 -3.52
C LEU A 90 27.03 -39.85 -4.54
N ALA A 91 26.46 -39.83 -5.74
CA ALA A 91 26.81 -40.77 -6.80
C ALA A 91 28.25 -40.54 -7.28
N ILE A 92 28.65 -39.29 -7.52
CA ILE A 92 30.02 -38.92 -7.91
C ILE A 92 31.02 -39.31 -6.81
N GLN A 93 30.68 -39.03 -5.54
CA GLN A 93 31.54 -39.40 -4.42
C GLN A 93 31.70 -40.92 -4.31
N LYS A 94 30.62 -41.69 -4.47
CA LYS A 94 30.67 -43.16 -4.48
C LYS A 94 31.52 -43.70 -5.63
N GLU A 95 31.42 -43.09 -6.82
CA GLU A 95 32.20 -43.49 -7.99
C GLU A 95 33.70 -43.23 -7.78
N LEU A 96 34.07 -42.07 -7.24
CA LEU A 96 35.46 -41.77 -6.87
C LEU A 96 36.00 -42.72 -5.81
N LEU A 97 35.17 -43.07 -4.81
CA LEU A 97 35.55 -44.01 -3.74
C LEU A 97 35.79 -45.42 -4.31
N LEU A 98 34.98 -45.86 -5.28
CA LEU A 98 35.14 -47.17 -5.92
C LEU A 98 36.42 -47.27 -6.76
N ASP A 99 36.88 -46.18 -7.36
CA ASP A 99 38.13 -46.15 -8.14
C ASP A 99 39.38 -46.18 -7.23
N GLU A 100 39.26 -45.74 -5.98
CA GLU A 100 40.34 -45.74 -4.98
C GLU A 100 40.46 -47.08 -4.21
N ILE A 101 39.40 -47.90 -4.17
CA ILE A 101 39.39 -49.17 -3.43
C ILE A 101 40.14 -50.28 -4.17
N ASP A 102 41.02 -51.00 -3.47
CA ASP A 102 41.70 -52.19 -4.00
C ASP A 102 40.73 -53.32 -4.37
N GLU A 103 40.99 -54.03 -5.47
CA GLU A 103 40.13 -55.09 -6.03
C GLU A 103 39.78 -56.20 -5.02
N TYR A 104 40.70 -56.55 -4.11
CA TYR A 104 40.45 -57.51 -3.04
C TYR A 104 39.41 -57.04 -2.02
N ALA A 105 39.45 -55.76 -1.63
CA ALA A 105 38.46 -55.16 -0.75
C ALA A 105 37.08 -55.07 -1.44
N LEU A 106 37.07 -54.91 -2.76
CA LEU A 106 35.84 -54.94 -3.58
C LEU A 106 35.15 -56.32 -3.49
N TYR A 107 35.90 -57.42 -3.63
CA TYR A 107 35.35 -58.77 -3.47
C TYR A 107 34.80 -59.03 -2.07
N GLU A 108 35.46 -58.53 -1.03
CA GLU A 108 35.00 -58.65 0.36
C GLU A 108 33.64 -57.96 0.55
N LEU A 109 33.48 -56.74 0.04
CA LEU A 109 32.23 -55.97 0.11
C LEU A 109 31.07 -56.65 -0.64
N LEU A 110 31.33 -57.19 -1.84
CA LEU A 110 30.29 -57.90 -2.61
C LEU A 110 29.88 -59.23 -1.96
N SER A 111 30.80 -59.92 -1.31
CA SER A 111 30.52 -61.17 -0.59
C SER A 111 29.72 -60.97 0.69
N TYR A 112 29.86 -59.79 1.33
CA TYR A 112 29.17 -59.46 2.58
C TYR A 112 27.70 -59.06 2.40
N ASN A 113 27.33 -58.52 1.23
CA ASN A 113 25.96 -58.05 0.94
C ASN A 113 25.03 -59.13 0.34
N ASN A 114 25.44 -60.40 0.38
CA ASN A 114 24.66 -61.56 -0.09
C ASN A 114 24.52 -62.59 1.03
#